data_AF-A0A9D4RWS7-F1
#
_entry.id   AF-A0A9D4RWS7-F1
#
_cell.length_a   1.000
_cell.length_b   1.000
_cell.length_c   1.000
_cell.angle_alpha   90.00
_cell.angle_beta   90.00
_cell.angle_gamma   90.00
#
_symmetry.space_group_name_H-M   'P 1'
#
loop_
_entity.id
_entity.type
_entity.pdbx_description
1 polymer ?
#
loop_
_entity_poly.entity_id
_entity_poly.type
_entity_poly.pdbx_seq_one_letter_code
_entity_poly.pdbx_strand_id
1 'polypeptide(L)'
;MSERLPFLFRIMATIATGGKELQGTKMAPVATAYAVLMNAHSDKLSAWHRMTTIVAIKGHLEDSALTRFNRLGVTMSTTTKLRLLDEASSIMDKGIVSRLQKSPLVKITGDNLDMYIKTGQQSLEKSNRDLHLFASNVLFNRIASPDKYSLVPTRTPLTDLNAEMFLLSGNYRSTLVNSYSVILGRILCELKAFSWMANALPDHIHHPYQHEMSLKSDIFQLPIMMKNEAKHEDCVDILDTYEAVLSDYYHKAFGSEDVLHKFGVTVGGDQLTRVRLEEAKNLRALATTPNKRFEDLHPFVIELWHTKQDFLEKCFKALYSASSVRQPGTLYYFKSNLQRTDINGKVKGGFKAHHEFLYLVGTAMVTEQFLQYFGMENVESEPTKNMPIMKKKSFR
;
A
#
# COMPACT_ATOMS: atom_id res chain seq x y z
N MET A 1 16.29 -8.77 -35.45
CA MET A 1 14.87 -8.32 -35.40
C MET A 1 14.69 -7.09 -36.29
N SER A 2 15.13 -7.14 -37.57
CA SER A 2 15.25 -5.97 -38.47
C SER A 2 14.65 -6.15 -39.87
N GLU A 3 13.83 -7.18 -40.12
CA GLU A 3 13.34 -7.48 -41.49
C GLU A 3 11.84 -7.78 -41.62
N ARG A 4 11.00 -7.23 -40.73
CA ARG A 4 9.54 -7.27 -40.94
C ARG A 4 8.91 -5.91 -40.67
N LEU A 5 9.34 -4.89 -41.39
CA LEU A 5 8.50 -3.72 -41.65
C LEU A 5 7.65 -4.09 -42.88
N PRO A 6 6.37 -4.43 -42.72
CA PRO A 6 5.58 -4.95 -43.84
C PRO A 6 5.49 -3.86 -44.90
N PHE A 7 5.63 -4.23 -46.16
CA PHE A 7 5.69 -3.32 -47.32
C PHE A 7 4.68 -2.16 -47.25
N LEU A 8 3.48 -2.44 -46.74
CA LEU A 8 2.43 -1.44 -46.49
C LEU A 8 2.83 -0.32 -45.52
N PHE A 9 3.53 -0.63 -44.42
CA PHE A 9 4.08 0.39 -43.52
C PHE A 9 5.09 1.29 -44.24
N ARG A 10 5.95 0.71 -45.09
CA ARG A 10 6.93 1.47 -45.89
C ARG A 10 6.25 2.38 -46.91
N ILE A 11 5.17 1.92 -47.55
CA ILE A 11 4.35 2.75 -48.45
C ILE A 11 3.76 3.93 -47.67
N MET A 12 3.09 3.68 -46.54
CA MET A 12 2.47 4.76 -45.77
C MET A 12 3.49 5.74 -45.19
N ALA A 13 4.64 5.25 -44.74
CA ALA A 13 5.75 6.09 -44.32
C ALA A 13 6.20 6.99 -45.47
N THR A 14 6.44 6.42 -46.65
CA THR A 14 6.86 7.15 -47.87
C THR A 14 5.84 8.22 -48.28
N ILE A 15 4.54 7.90 -48.24
CA ILE A 15 3.47 8.84 -48.56
C ILE A 15 3.41 9.98 -47.53
N ALA A 16 3.47 9.65 -46.23
CA ALA A 16 3.37 10.64 -45.15
C ALA A 16 4.58 11.59 -45.05
N THR A 17 5.74 11.17 -45.56
CA THR A 17 6.98 11.94 -45.56
C THR A 17 7.35 12.53 -46.91
N GLY A 18 6.62 12.19 -47.99
CA GLY A 18 6.98 12.58 -49.36
C GLY A 18 8.33 12.00 -49.81
N GLY A 19 8.64 10.76 -49.41
CA GLY A 19 9.89 10.07 -49.76
C GLY A 19 11.09 10.34 -48.83
N LYS A 20 10.90 11.11 -47.75
CA LYS A 20 11.94 11.35 -46.72
C LYS A 20 11.89 10.30 -45.61
N GLU A 21 12.94 10.22 -44.80
CA GLU A 21 12.97 9.31 -43.65
C GLU A 21 11.89 9.65 -42.61
N LEU A 22 11.23 8.63 -42.06
CA LEU A 22 10.19 8.78 -41.05
C LEU A 22 10.82 9.08 -39.69
N GLN A 23 10.81 10.35 -39.28
CA GLN A 23 11.35 10.79 -37.99
C GLN A 23 10.36 11.69 -37.22
N GLY A 24 10.57 11.78 -35.90
CA GLY A 24 9.88 12.72 -35.02
C GLY A 24 8.35 12.51 -34.95
N THR A 25 7.60 13.61 -35.01
CA THR A 25 6.15 13.66 -34.75
C THR A 25 5.27 12.88 -35.74
N LYS A 26 5.81 12.52 -36.92
CA LYS A 26 5.08 11.77 -37.96
C LYS A 26 5.10 10.25 -37.74
N MET A 27 6.01 9.75 -36.90
CA MET A 27 6.18 8.31 -36.70
C MET A 27 4.98 7.67 -36.00
N ALA A 28 4.51 8.29 -34.92
CA ALA A 28 3.40 7.76 -34.12
C ALA A 28 2.06 7.71 -34.90
N PRO A 29 1.66 8.75 -35.66
CA PRO A 29 0.46 8.69 -36.51
C PRO A 29 0.53 7.59 -37.58
N VAL A 30 1.66 7.45 -38.28
CA VAL A 30 1.83 6.42 -39.32
C VAL A 30 1.80 5.01 -38.72
N ALA A 31 2.45 4.81 -37.56
CA ALA A 31 2.40 3.54 -36.83
C ALA A 31 0.99 3.20 -36.33
N THR A 32 0.24 4.20 -35.87
CA THR A 32 -1.15 4.03 -35.43
C THR A 32 -2.04 3.64 -36.61
N ALA A 33 -1.99 4.38 -37.71
CA ALA A 33 -2.77 4.09 -38.91
C ALA A 33 -2.47 2.68 -39.45
N TYR A 34 -1.20 2.30 -39.46
CA TYR A 34 -0.78 0.96 -39.82
C TYR A 34 -1.34 -0.12 -38.90
N ALA A 35 -1.28 0.09 -37.58
CA ALA A 35 -1.81 -0.87 -36.63
C ALA A 35 -3.32 -1.08 -36.81
N VAL A 36 -4.09 0.00 -36.98
CA VAL A 36 -5.55 -0.06 -37.22
C VAL A 36 -5.89 -0.80 -38.50
N LEU A 37 -5.21 -0.48 -39.61
CA LEU A 37 -5.42 -1.16 -40.89
C LEU A 37 -5.10 -2.65 -40.80
N MET A 38 -4.00 -2.99 -40.14
CA MET A 38 -3.58 -4.37 -40.01
C MET A 38 -4.51 -5.22 -39.13
N ASN A 39 -5.22 -4.61 -38.19
CA ASN A 39 -6.22 -5.31 -37.38
C ASN A 39 -7.33 -5.91 -38.24
N ALA A 40 -7.76 -5.18 -39.27
CA ALA A 40 -8.80 -5.66 -40.19
C ALA A 40 -8.36 -6.89 -40.99
N HIS A 41 -7.05 -7.16 -41.06
CA HIS A 41 -6.46 -8.24 -41.84
C HIS A 41 -5.85 -9.36 -40.99
N SER A 42 -5.56 -9.13 -39.69
CA SER A 42 -4.96 -10.13 -38.81
C SER A 42 -5.23 -9.87 -37.34
N ASP A 43 -5.98 -10.78 -36.73
CA ASP A 43 -6.25 -10.82 -35.28
C ASP A 43 -4.97 -10.94 -34.42
N LYS A 44 -3.84 -11.29 -35.05
CA LYS A 44 -2.53 -11.43 -34.38
C LYS A 44 -1.80 -10.10 -34.19
N LEU A 45 -2.16 -9.04 -34.93
CA LEU A 45 -1.62 -7.68 -34.76
C LEU A 45 -2.37 -6.92 -33.64
N SER A 46 -2.55 -7.60 -32.52
CA SER A 46 -3.42 -7.19 -31.41
C SER A 46 -2.70 -6.38 -30.32
N ALA A 47 -1.38 -6.21 -30.36
CA ALA A 47 -0.66 -5.49 -29.30
C ALA A 47 -1.14 -4.04 -29.16
N TRP A 48 -1.28 -3.30 -30.28
CA TRP A 48 -1.85 -1.95 -30.28
C TRP A 48 -3.27 -1.94 -29.70
N HIS A 49 -4.17 -2.78 -30.22
CA HIS A 49 -5.56 -2.87 -29.77
C HIS A 49 -5.70 -3.28 -28.31
N ARG A 50 -4.87 -4.20 -27.82
CA ARG A 50 -4.80 -4.62 -26.42
C ARG A 50 -4.38 -3.43 -25.54
N MET A 51 -3.32 -2.72 -25.93
CA MET A 51 -2.82 -1.56 -25.19
C MET A 51 -3.84 -0.42 -25.16
N THR A 52 -4.41 -0.04 -26.30
CA THR A 52 -5.44 1.01 -26.38
C THR A 52 -6.71 0.63 -25.63
N THR A 53 -7.11 -0.64 -25.64
CA THR A 53 -8.26 -1.14 -24.86
C THR A 53 -7.98 -1.05 -23.37
N ILE A 54 -6.79 -1.45 -22.90
CA ILE A 54 -6.39 -1.32 -21.49
C ILE A 54 -6.36 0.16 -21.08
N VAL A 55 -5.82 1.04 -21.92
CA VAL A 55 -5.80 2.49 -21.66
C VAL A 55 -7.22 3.06 -21.60
N ALA A 56 -8.11 2.65 -22.52
CA ALA A 56 -9.50 3.09 -22.52
C ALA A 56 -10.25 2.63 -21.26
N ILE A 57 -10.04 1.38 -20.82
CA ILE A 57 -10.61 0.85 -19.58
C ILE A 57 -10.08 1.62 -18.37
N LYS A 58 -8.76 1.84 -18.30
CA LYS A 58 -8.12 2.60 -17.23
C LYS A 58 -8.58 4.06 -17.20
N GLY A 59 -8.91 4.62 -18.37
CA GLY A 59 -9.49 5.95 -18.52
C GLY A 59 -10.99 6.02 -18.25
N HIS A 60 -11.62 4.94 -17.77
CA HIS A 60 -13.06 4.85 -17.48
C HIS A 60 -13.94 5.18 -18.69
N LEU A 61 -13.49 4.81 -19.90
CA LEU A 61 -14.28 5.04 -21.10
C LEU A 61 -15.57 4.22 -21.07
N GLU A 62 -16.70 4.87 -21.34
CA GLU A 62 -17.99 4.19 -21.42
C GLU A 62 -18.01 3.08 -22.48
N ASP A 63 -18.78 2.01 -22.24
CA ASP A 63 -18.94 0.90 -23.20
C ASP A 63 -19.48 1.37 -24.56
N SER A 64 -20.28 2.45 -24.59
CA SER A 64 -20.80 3.08 -25.81
C SER A 64 -19.66 3.64 -26.67
N ALA A 65 -18.72 4.35 -26.06
CA ALA A 65 -17.54 4.91 -26.70
C ALA A 65 -16.52 3.82 -27.05
N LEU A 66 -16.35 2.81 -26.18
CA LEU A 66 -15.50 1.66 -26.48
C LEU A 66 -16.00 0.88 -27.69
N THR A 67 -17.32 0.71 -27.83
CA THR A 67 -17.95 0.09 -29.01
C THR A 67 -17.70 0.90 -30.28
N ARG A 68 -17.76 2.24 -30.20
CA ARG A 68 -17.43 3.11 -31.34
C ARG A 68 -15.97 2.98 -31.75
N PHE A 69 -15.03 2.97 -30.79
CA PHE A 69 -13.61 2.75 -31.08
C PHE A 69 -13.33 1.36 -31.62
N ASN A 70 -14.07 0.34 -31.19
CA ASN A 70 -13.93 -0.99 -31.75
C ASN A 70 -14.37 -1.03 -33.23
N ARG A 71 -15.47 -0.36 -33.59
CA ARG A 71 -15.91 -0.21 -34.99
C ARG A 71 -14.88 0.52 -35.86
N LEU A 72 -14.14 1.46 -35.28
CA LEU A 72 -13.03 2.16 -35.94
C LEU A 72 -11.73 1.34 -35.98
N GLY A 73 -11.74 0.11 -35.47
CA GLY A 73 -10.57 -0.75 -35.41
C GLY A 73 -9.50 -0.25 -34.44
N VAL A 74 -9.85 0.57 -33.44
CA VAL A 74 -8.90 1.15 -32.47
C VAL A 74 -8.81 0.31 -31.19
N THR A 75 -9.91 -0.27 -30.75
CA THR A 75 -10.00 -1.10 -29.53
C THR A 75 -10.56 -2.49 -29.85
N MET A 76 -10.43 -3.42 -28.90
CA MET A 76 -10.93 -4.78 -29.00
C MET A 76 -12.45 -4.82 -28.73
N SER A 77 -13.11 -5.88 -29.20
CA SER A 77 -14.52 -6.12 -28.87
C SER A 77 -14.69 -6.45 -27.38
N THR A 78 -15.92 -6.32 -26.87
CA THR A 78 -16.24 -6.62 -25.46
C THR A 78 -15.88 -8.04 -25.07
N THR A 79 -16.16 -9.04 -25.91
CA THR A 79 -15.82 -10.45 -25.63
C THR A 79 -14.30 -10.66 -25.53
N THR A 80 -13.55 -10.08 -26.46
CA THR A 80 -12.08 -10.23 -26.46
C THR A 80 -11.43 -9.39 -25.36
N LYS A 81 -12.06 -8.28 -24.94
CA LYS A 81 -11.71 -7.52 -23.74
C LYS A 81 -11.79 -8.40 -22.49
N LEU A 82 -12.89 -9.13 -22.31
CA LEU A 82 -13.04 -10.04 -21.16
C LEU A 82 -11.97 -11.12 -21.16
N ARG A 83 -11.72 -11.77 -22.30
CA ARG A 83 -10.63 -12.74 -22.43
C ARG A 83 -9.25 -12.15 -22.12
N LEU A 84 -9.00 -10.89 -22.49
CA LEU A 84 -7.75 -10.20 -22.15
C LEU A 84 -7.61 -10.00 -20.64
N LEU A 85 -8.70 -9.69 -19.94
CA LEU A 85 -8.72 -9.59 -18.48
C LEU A 85 -8.49 -10.96 -17.83
N ASP A 86 -9.08 -12.03 -18.37
CA ASP A 86 -8.84 -13.41 -17.91
C ASP A 86 -7.36 -13.82 -18.12
N GLU A 87 -6.78 -13.47 -19.27
CA GLU A 87 -5.35 -13.67 -19.54
C GLU A 87 -4.48 -12.91 -18.53
N ALA A 88 -4.84 -11.68 -18.17
CA ALA A 88 -4.14 -10.90 -17.15
C ALA A 88 -4.25 -11.55 -15.75
N SER A 89 -5.42 -12.08 -15.39
CA SER A 89 -5.61 -12.86 -14.15
C SER A 89 -4.71 -14.09 -14.12
N SER A 90 -4.65 -14.85 -15.22
CA SER A 90 -3.78 -16.03 -15.33
C SER A 90 -2.30 -15.70 -15.17
N ILE A 91 -1.86 -14.51 -15.59
CA ILE A 91 -0.48 -14.04 -15.36
C ILE A 91 -0.24 -13.80 -13.86
N MET A 92 -1.22 -13.24 -13.14
CA MET A 92 -1.13 -13.05 -11.69
C MET A 92 -1.02 -14.40 -10.97
N ASP A 93 -1.88 -15.36 -11.31
CA ASP A 93 -1.86 -16.72 -10.73
C ASP A 93 -0.49 -17.40 -10.95
N LYS A 94 0.03 -17.33 -12.18
CA LYS A 94 1.36 -17.87 -12.52
C LYS A 94 2.47 -17.18 -11.75
N GLY A 95 2.34 -15.87 -11.53
CA GLY A 95 3.27 -15.08 -10.72
C GLY A 95 3.30 -15.55 -9.27
N ILE A 96 2.14 -15.80 -8.67
CA ILE A 96 2.00 -16.35 -7.31
C ILE A 96 2.67 -17.71 -7.22
N VAL A 97 2.31 -18.65 -8.11
CA VAL A 97 2.88 -20.01 -8.12
C VAL A 97 4.41 -19.99 -8.29
N SER A 98 4.92 -19.19 -9.24
CA SER A 98 6.36 -19.06 -9.46
C SER A 98 7.09 -18.49 -8.23
N ARG A 99 6.43 -17.59 -7.49
CA ARG A 99 7.02 -16.98 -6.30
C ARG A 99 6.97 -17.89 -5.09
N LEU A 100 5.90 -18.69 -4.94
CA LEU A 100 5.78 -19.75 -3.95
C LEU A 100 6.93 -20.76 -4.06
N GLN A 101 7.28 -21.17 -5.27
CA GLN A 101 8.43 -22.06 -5.52
C GLN A 101 9.76 -21.51 -4.99
N LYS A 102 9.88 -20.19 -4.80
CA LYS A 102 11.07 -19.54 -4.21
C LYS A 102 10.95 -19.32 -2.71
N SER A 103 9.74 -19.10 -2.20
CA SER A 103 9.45 -18.91 -0.78
C SER A 103 8.02 -19.34 -0.46
N PRO A 104 7.81 -20.31 0.44
CA PRO A 104 6.48 -20.76 0.84
C PRO A 104 5.81 -19.80 1.83
N LEU A 105 6.44 -18.69 2.17
CA LEU A 105 5.98 -17.79 3.21
C LEU A 105 5.11 -16.69 2.61
N VAL A 106 3.81 -16.79 2.86
CA VAL A 106 2.84 -15.80 2.37
C VAL A 106 1.99 -15.24 3.50
N LYS A 107 1.43 -14.07 3.22
CA LYS A 107 0.44 -13.37 4.02
C LYS A 107 -0.66 -12.90 3.09
N ILE A 108 -1.91 -13.08 3.49
CA ILE A 108 -3.04 -12.43 2.83
C ILE A 108 -3.39 -11.18 3.61
N THR A 109 -3.70 -10.09 2.90
CA THR A 109 -4.33 -8.92 3.49
C THR A 109 -5.61 -8.61 2.75
N GLY A 110 -6.72 -8.40 3.46
CA GLY A 110 -8.01 -8.05 2.90
C GLY A 110 -8.62 -6.81 3.55
N ASP A 111 -9.44 -6.09 2.79
CA ASP A 111 -10.20 -4.92 3.24
C ASP A 111 -11.46 -4.74 2.36
N ASN A 112 -12.41 -3.95 2.86
CA ASN A 112 -13.63 -3.61 2.12
C ASN A 112 -13.31 -2.76 0.89
N LEU A 113 -14.08 -3.02 -0.16
CA LEU A 113 -14.16 -2.22 -1.36
C LEU A 113 -15.63 -1.85 -1.59
N ASP A 114 -16.00 -0.66 -1.12
CA ASP A 114 -17.35 -0.14 -1.30
C ASP A 114 -17.45 0.66 -2.61
N MET A 115 -18.48 0.37 -3.40
CA MET A 115 -18.78 1.11 -4.63
C MET A 115 -20.22 1.62 -4.63
N TYR A 116 -20.37 2.94 -4.68
CA TYR A 116 -21.66 3.59 -4.78
C TYR A 116 -22.01 3.91 -6.24
N ILE A 117 -23.07 3.29 -6.75
CA ILE A 117 -23.59 3.52 -8.10
C ILE A 117 -24.81 4.44 -8.02
N LYS A 118 -24.66 5.66 -8.56
CA LYS A 118 -25.76 6.62 -8.73
C LYS A 118 -26.57 6.30 -9.98
N THR A 119 -27.90 6.25 -9.86
CA THR A 119 -28.79 6.23 -11.02
C THR A 119 -29.15 7.66 -11.42
N GLY A 120 -29.10 7.95 -12.72
CA GLY A 120 -29.43 9.29 -13.24
C GLY A 120 -30.89 9.68 -13.05
N GLN A 121 -31.78 8.70 -13.00
CA GLN A 121 -33.18 8.84 -12.62
C GLN A 121 -33.53 7.76 -11.61
N GLN A 122 -33.95 8.16 -10.42
CA GLN A 122 -34.40 7.24 -9.39
C GLN A 122 -35.86 6.86 -9.63
N SER A 123 -36.13 5.57 -9.63
CA SER A 123 -37.48 5.01 -9.57
C SER A 123 -37.53 3.88 -8.54
N LEU A 124 -38.73 3.40 -8.20
CA LEU A 124 -38.92 2.21 -7.34
C LEU A 124 -38.12 0.99 -7.83
N GLU A 125 -37.92 0.86 -9.15
CA GLU A 125 -37.19 -0.25 -9.77
C GLU A 125 -35.71 0.09 -10.04
N LYS A 126 -35.32 1.36 -10.01
CA LYS A 126 -33.95 1.85 -10.26
C LYS A 126 -33.50 2.81 -9.17
N SER A 127 -33.06 2.25 -8.05
CA SER A 127 -32.45 3.01 -6.96
C SER A 127 -30.92 3.08 -7.11
N ASN A 128 -30.31 4.03 -6.38
CA ASN A 128 -28.87 3.99 -6.16
C ASN A 128 -28.49 2.69 -5.47
N ARG A 129 -27.36 2.11 -5.85
CA ARG A 129 -26.88 0.84 -5.31
C ARG A 129 -25.59 1.06 -4.56
N ASP A 130 -25.52 0.49 -3.38
CA ASP A 130 -24.28 0.35 -2.63
C ASP A 130 -23.79 -1.09 -2.80
N LEU A 131 -22.60 -1.25 -3.39
CA LEU A 131 -21.99 -2.55 -3.60
C LEU A 131 -20.88 -2.72 -2.57
N HIS A 132 -21.06 -3.69 -1.69
CA HIS A 132 -20.05 -4.08 -0.70
C HIS A 132 -19.25 -5.26 -1.24
N LEU A 133 -17.97 -5.03 -1.49
CA LEU A 133 -17.04 -6.02 -2.01
C LEU A 133 -15.89 -6.20 -1.04
N PHE A 134 -15.14 -7.28 -1.23
CA PHE A 134 -13.93 -7.55 -0.46
C PHE A 134 -12.76 -7.71 -1.42
N ALA A 135 -11.74 -6.87 -1.23
CA ALA A 135 -10.52 -6.88 -2.01
C ALA A 135 -9.40 -7.50 -1.19
N SER A 136 -8.52 -8.28 -1.81
CA SER A 136 -7.46 -8.99 -1.10
C SER A 136 -6.19 -9.10 -1.91
N ASN A 137 -5.06 -9.18 -1.21
CA ASN A 137 -3.73 -9.34 -1.80
C ASN A 137 -2.98 -10.47 -1.11
N VAL A 138 -2.19 -11.21 -1.86
CA VAL A 138 -1.14 -12.12 -1.36
C VAL A 138 0.19 -11.38 -1.38
N LEU A 139 0.88 -11.38 -0.24
CA LEU A 139 2.20 -10.80 -0.05
C LEU A 139 3.19 -11.89 0.32
N PHE A 140 4.36 -11.86 -0.29
CA PHE A 140 5.43 -12.80 0.04
C PHE A 140 6.31 -12.27 1.16
N ASN A 141 6.32 -13.00 2.27
CA ASN A 141 7.18 -12.68 3.40
C ASN A 141 8.61 -13.13 3.09
N ARG A 142 9.56 -12.25 3.43
CA ARG A 142 11.00 -12.54 3.29
C ARG A 142 11.59 -13.19 4.52
N ILE A 143 10.93 -12.98 5.66
CA ILE A 143 11.35 -13.47 6.96
C ILE A 143 10.20 -14.31 7.47
N ALA A 144 10.52 -15.53 7.86
CA ALA A 144 9.59 -16.36 8.60
C ALA A 144 9.30 -15.63 9.92
N SER A 145 8.04 -15.24 10.16
CA SER A 145 7.67 -14.54 11.39
C SER A 145 8.24 -15.29 12.59
N PRO A 146 9.12 -14.69 13.41
CA PRO A 146 9.71 -15.35 14.58
C PRO A 146 8.63 -15.91 15.52
N ASP A 147 7.49 -15.20 15.60
CA ASP A 147 6.38 -15.53 16.48
C ASP A 147 5.49 -16.67 15.97
N LYS A 148 5.69 -17.15 14.73
CA LYS A 148 4.95 -18.31 14.21
C LYS A 148 5.50 -19.66 14.71
N TYR A 149 6.66 -19.69 15.39
CA TYR A 149 7.31 -20.95 15.81
C TYR A 149 7.62 -21.06 17.29
N SER A 150 7.39 -20.02 18.10
CA SER A 150 7.23 -20.22 19.54
C SER A 150 5.82 -20.74 19.81
N LEU A 151 5.57 -21.99 19.42
CA LEU A 151 4.41 -22.79 19.87
C LEU A 151 4.41 -23.02 21.39
N VAL A 152 5.41 -22.50 22.09
CA VAL A 152 5.46 -22.45 23.54
C VAL A 152 4.87 -21.11 23.94
N PRO A 153 3.58 -21.03 24.33
CA PRO A 153 3.08 -19.86 25.03
C PRO A 153 4.05 -19.55 26.17
N THR A 154 4.44 -18.28 26.31
CA THR A 154 5.32 -17.82 27.38
C THR A 154 4.78 -18.42 28.68
N ARG A 155 5.55 -19.33 29.29
CA ARG A 155 5.12 -20.17 30.43
C ARG A 155 4.84 -19.37 31.71
N THR A 156 4.76 -18.05 31.64
CA THR A 156 4.50 -17.19 32.78
C THR A 156 3.06 -17.38 33.22
N PRO A 157 2.81 -17.92 34.43
CA PRO A 157 1.47 -17.99 35.00
C PRO A 157 0.83 -16.60 35.02
N LEU A 158 -0.48 -16.52 34.82
CA LEU A 158 -1.23 -15.25 34.91
C LEU A 158 -1.01 -14.54 36.26
N THR A 159 -0.74 -15.29 37.32
CA THR A 159 -0.41 -14.78 38.67
C THR A 159 0.91 -14.04 38.75
N ASP A 160 1.83 -14.32 37.82
CA ASP A 160 3.19 -13.78 37.80
C ASP A 160 3.32 -12.64 36.80
N LEU A 161 2.24 -12.32 36.07
CA LEU A 161 2.17 -11.15 35.19
C LEU A 161 2.06 -9.88 36.03
N ASN A 162 3.08 -9.03 35.95
CA ASN A 162 3.00 -7.66 36.47
C ASN A 162 2.82 -6.65 35.32
N ALA A 163 2.28 -5.47 35.61
CA ALA A 163 2.04 -4.44 34.60
C ALA A 163 3.35 -3.93 33.96
N GLU A 164 4.47 -3.97 34.69
CA GLU A 164 5.77 -3.50 34.22
C GLU A 164 6.34 -4.38 33.11
N MET A 165 5.97 -5.67 33.04
CA MET A 165 6.35 -6.57 31.95
C MET A 165 5.84 -6.12 30.58
N PHE A 166 4.76 -5.34 30.55
CA PHE A 166 4.20 -4.78 29.31
C PHE A 166 4.77 -3.40 28.98
N LEU A 167 5.55 -2.80 29.88
CA LEU A 167 6.22 -1.53 29.65
C LEU A 167 7.57 -1.76 28.97
N LEU A 168 7.91 -0.88 28.03
CA LEU A 168 9.24 -0.85 27.41
C LEU A 168 10.31 -0.60 28.48
N SER A 169 11.09 -1.63 28.80
CA SER A 169 12.13 -1.61 29.83
C SER A 169 13.48 -2.09 29.29
N GLY A 170 14.54 -1.90 30.09
CA GLY A 170 15.90 -2.35 29.77
C GLY A 170 16.40 -1.90 28.40
N ASN A 171 16.93 -2.84 27.62
CA ASN A 171 17.53 -2.58 26.31
C ASN A 171 16.54 -1.99 25.29
N TYR A 172 15.26 -2.37 25.34
CA TYR A 172 14.26 -1.86 24.39
C TYR A 172 14.00 -0.36 24.59
N ARG A 173 13.99 0.09 25.85
CA ARG A 173 13.89 1.52 26.17
C ARG A 173 15.09 2.29 25.64
N SER A 174 16.31 1.77 25.83
CA SER A 174 17.52 2.39 25.29
C SER A 174 17.49 2.46 23.76
N THR A 175 17.03 1.41 23.08
CA THR A 175 16.85 1.41 21.62
C THR A 175 15.85 2.47 21.16
N LEU A 176 14.72 2.61 21.87
CA LEU A 176 13.73 3.65 21.55
C LEU A 176 14.31 5.06 21.73
N VAL A 177 15.02 5.30 22.83
CA VAL A 177 15.67 6.60 23.09
C VAL A 177 16.70 6.91 22.00
N ASN A 178 17.56 5.95 21.64
CA ASN A 178 18.52 6.12 20.55
C ASN A 178 17.84 6.44 19.20
N SER A 179 16.71 5.78 18.94
CA SER A 179 15.90 6.03 17.74
C SER A 179 15.34 7.46 17.71
N TYR A 180 14.85 7.96 18.86
CA TYR A 180 14.42 9.35 18.99
C TYR A 180 15.58 10.33 18.84
N SER A 181 16.78 10.03 19.34
CA SER A 181 17.96 10.87 19.15
C SER A 181 18.30 11.06 17.67
N VAL A 182 18.13 10.03 16.83
CA VAL A 182 18.31 10.16 15.37
C VAL A 182 17.27 11.12 14.77
N ILE A 183 15.99 11.00 15.15
CA ILE A 183 14.91 11.87 14.65
C ILE A 183 15.15 13.32 15.08
N LEU A 184 15.45 13.54 16.36
CA LEU A 184 15.77 14.86 16.90
C LEU A 184 17.03 15.44 16.26
N GLY A 185 18.04 14.61 16.03
CA GLY A 185 19.26 15.01 15.32
C GLY A 185 18.99 15.49 13.90
N ARG A 186 18.06 14.85 13.17
CA ARG A 186 17.67 15.29 11.82
C ARG A 186 17.03 16.67 11.85
N ILE A 187 16.14 16.92 12.80
CA ILE A 187 15.54 18.25 13.00
C ILE A 187 16.62 19.28 13.35
N LEU A 188 17.56 18.93 14.23
CA LEU A 188 18.67 19.81 14.59
C LEU A 188 19.53 20.17 13.38
N CYS A 189 19.76 19.23 12.46
CA CYS A 189 20.55 19.48 11.24
C CYS A 189 19.86 20.41 10.23
N GLU A 190 18.55 20.69 10.38
CA GLU A 190 17.88 21.74 9.60
C GLU A 190 18.36 23.14 10.01
N LEU A 191 18.94 23.29 11.21
CA LEU A 191 19.61 24.51 11.63
C LEU A 191 20.99 24.61 10.99
N LYS A 192 21.28 25.75 10.36
CA LYS A 192 22.51 25.97 9.58
C LYS A 192 23.78 25.66 10.36
N ALA A 193 23.84 26.08 11.63
CA ALA A 193 24.98 25.85 12.54
C ALA A 193 25.29 24.36 12.80
N PHE A 194 24.31 23.47 12.59
CA PHE A 194 24.43 22.02 12.84
C PHE A 194 24.34 21.18 11.56
N SER A 195 24.19 21.80 10.39
CA SER A 195 24.09 21.09 9.10
C SER A 195 25.24 20.12 8.82
N TRP A 196 26.44 20.40 9.35
CA TRP A 196 27.61 19.51 9.26
C TRP A 196 27.39 18.14 9.92
N MET A 197 26.49 18.04 10.89
CA MET A 197 26.17 16.78 11.57
C MET A 197 25.35 15.82 10.71
N ALA A 198 24.72 16.29 9.64
CA ALA A 198 23.88 15.45 8.78
C ALA A 198 24.64 14.21 8.29
N ASN A 199 25.93 14.37 7.97
CA ASN A 199 26.81 13.28 7.52
C ASN A 199 27.14 12.25 8.61
N ALA A 200 26.93 12.58 9.88
CA ALA A 200 27.16 11.68 11.02
C ALA A 200 25.88 10.95 11.46
N LEU A 201 24.72 11.35 10.97
CA LEU A 201 23.44 10.71 11.28
C LEU A 201 23.18 9.56 10.32
N PRO A 202 22.61 8.44 10.80
CA PRO A 202 22.25 7.35 9.92
C PRO A 202 21.02 7.71 9.08
N ASP A 203 21.02 7.31 7.80
CA ASP A 203 19.88 7.48 6.89
C ASP A 203 18.65 6.69 7.34
N HIS A 204 18.87 5.57 8.04
CA HIS A 204 17.83 4.71 8.58
C HIS A 204 18.11 4.35 10.03
N ILE A 205 17.04 4.27 10.83
CA ILE A 205 17.13 3.69 12.18
C ILE A 205 17.36 2.19 11.99
N HIS A 206 18.51 1.72 12.44
CA HIS A 206 18.94 0.34 12.23
C HIS A 206 17.94 -0.65 12.83
N HIS A 207 17.61 -1.69 12.07
CA HIS A 207 16.85 -2.83 12.56
C HIS A 207 17.44 -4.13 11.99
N PRO A 208 17.27 -5.29 12.67
CA PRO A 208 17.94 -6.56 12.32
C PRO A 208 17.67 -7.09 10.92
N TYR A 209 16.62 -6.56 10.27
CA TYR A 209 16.07 -7.04 9.01
C TYR A 209 16.11 -5.96 7.92
N GLN A 210 17.00 -4.98 8.06
CA GLN A 210 17.02 -3.80 7.20
C GLN A 210 17.30 -4.16 5.74
N HIS A 211 18.21 -5.11 5.52
CA HIS A 211 18.50 -5.58 4.17
C HIS A 211 17.25 -6.20 3.53
N GLU A 212 16.58 -7.13 4.21
CA GLU A 212 15.39 -7.81 3.70
C GLU A 212 14.21 -6.85 3.49
N MET A 213 13.96 -5.94 4.45
CA MET A 213 12.85 -5.00 4.36
C MET A 213 13.09 -3.88 3.33
N SER A 214 14.33 -3.62 2.95
CA SER A 214 14.66 -2.65 1.89
C SER A 214 14.30 -3.13 0.48
N LEU A 215 14.16 -4.45 0.29
CA LEU A 215 13.84 -5.03 -1.01
C LEU A 215 12.40 -4.71 -1.43
N LYS A 216 12.16 -4.60 -2.74
CA LYS A 216 10.82 -4.40 -3.29
C LYS A 216 9.90 -5.57 -2.95
N SER A 217 8.67 -5.29 -2.52
CA SER A 217 7.66 -6.30 -2.17
C SER A 217 7.00 -6.92 -3.38
N ASP A 218 6.84 -8.25 -3.32
CA ASP A 218 6.08 -9.03 -4.28
C ASP A 218 4.64 -9.13 -3.75
N ILE A 219 3.74 -8.44 -4.43
CA ILE A 219 2.33 -8.31 -4.05
C ILE A 219 1.50 -8.71 -5.26
N PHE A 220 0.56 -9.63 -5.05
CA PHE A 220 -0.35 -10.10 -6.08
C PHE A 220 -1.79 -9.92 -5.59
N GLN A 221 -2.64 -9.35 -6.43
CA GLN A 221 -4.04 -9.16 -6.12
C GLN A 221 -4.82 -10.46 -6.34
N LEU A 222 -5.65 -10.83 -5.38
CA LEU A 222 -6.62 -11.91 -5.49
C LEU A 222 -7.91 -11.42 -6.16
N PRO A 223 -8.74 -12.33 -6.71
CA PRO A 223 -10.05 -11.97 -7.24
C PRO A 223 -10.88 -11.17 -6.24
N ILE A 224 -11.52 -10.10 -6.72
CA ILE A 224 -12.45 -9.32 -5.90
C ILE A 224 -13.67 -10.19 -5.59
N MET A 225 -14.03 -10.29 -4.32
CA MET A 225 -15.17 -11.07 -3.86
C MET A 225 -16.38 -10.15 -3.69
N MET A 226 -17.54 -10.56 -4.21
CA MET A 226 -18.82 -9.88 -4.02
C MET A 226 -19.40 -10.22 -2.64
N LYS A 227 -18.64 -9.90 -1.59
CA LYS A 227 -18.87 -10.32 -0.21
C LYS A 227 -18.76 -9.12 0.72
N ASN A 228 -19.71 -9.03 1.65
CA ASN A 228 -19.73 -7.96 2.64
C ASN A 228 -19.19 -8.48 3.97
N GLU A 229 -18.00 -8.05 4.39
CA GLU A 229 -17.42 -8.50 5.65
C GLU A 229 -18.28 -8.15 6.88
N ALA A 230 -19.23 -7.20 6.77
CA ALA A 230 -20.15 -6.90 7.86
C ALA A 230 -21.11 -8.07 8.17
N LYS A 231 -21.23 -9.04 7.26
CA LYS A 231 -22.04 -10.25 7.45
C LYS A 231 -21.13 -11.45 7.77
N HIS A 232 -21.47 -12.19 8.83
CA HIS A 232 -20.71 -13.38 9.23
C HIS A 232 -20.71 -14.48 8.16
N GLU A 233 -21.83 -14.68 7.44
CA GLU A 233 -21.90 -15.66 6.34
C GLU A 233 -20.90 -15.34 5.22
N ASP A 234 -20.78 -14.07 4.85
CA ASP A 234 -19.88 -13.62 3.81
C ASP A 234 -18.42 -13.69 4.27
N CYS A 235 -18.13 -13.44 5.56
CA CYS A 235 -16.81 -13.67 6.13
C CYS A 235 -16.38 -15.14 6.06
N VAL A 236 -17.30 -16.06 6.34
CA VAL A 236 -17.04 -17.49 6.21
C VAL A 236 -16.74 -17.85 4.75
N ASP A 237 -17.51 -17.32 3.80
CA ASP A 237 -17.28 -17.54 2.37
C ASP A 237 -15.97 -16.93 1.86
N ILE A 238 -15.55 -15.78 2.43
CA ILE A 238 -14.22 -15.19 2.17
C ILE A 238 -13.11 -16.17 2.59
N LEU A 239 -13.21 -16.75 3.79
CA LEU A 239 -12.22 -17.71 4.28
C LEU A 239 -12.22 -19.02 3.47
N ASP A 240 -13.40 -19.51 3.07
CA ASP A 240 -13.51 -20.67 2.16
C ASP A 240 -12.82 -20.39 0.81
N THR A 241 -12.97 -19.17 0.29
CA THR A 241 -12.30 -18.74 -0.93
C THR A 241 -10.78 -18.72 -0.75
N TYR A 242 -10.29 -18.22 0.39
CA TYR A 242 -8.86 -18.23 0.69
C TYR A 242 -8.28 -19.63 0.79
N GLU A 243 -8.92 -20.55 1.54
CA GLU A 243 -8.49 -21.94 1.63
C GLU A 243 -8.43 -22.58 0.23
N ALA A 244 -9.50 -22.48 -0.56
CA ALA A 244 -9.57 -23.09 -1.88
C ALA A 244 -8.47 -22.58 -2.83
N VAL A 245 -8.26 -21.26 -2.86
CA VAL A 245 -7.26 -20.62 -3.73
C VAL A 245 -5.84 -20.94 -3.26
N LEU A 246 -5.58 -20.95 -1.95
CA LEU A 246 -4.27 -21.30 -1.41
C LEU A 246 -3.94 -22.77 -1.64
N SER A 247 -4.88 -23.70 -1.38
CA SER A 247 -4.71 -25.12 -1.67
C SER A 247 -4.33 -25.33 -3.14
N ASP A 248 -5.04 -24.69 -4.07
CA ASP A 248 -4.74 -24.77 -5.50
C ASP A 248 -3.34 -24.21 -5.84
N TYR A 249 -2.97 -23.04 -5.30
CA TYR A 249 -1.65 -22.46 -5.56
C TYR A 249 -0.50 -23.28 -4.97
N TYR A 250 -0.63 -23.79 -3.74
CA TYR A 250 0.39 -24.62 -3.11
C TYR A 250 0.50 -25.97 -3.80
N HIS A 251 -0.62 -26.59 -4.18
CA HIS A 251 -0.62 -27.81 -4.97
C HIS A 251 0.08 -27.60 -6.33
N LYS A 252 -0.19 -26.49 -7.03
CA LYS A 252 0.51 -26.14 -8.28
C LYS A 252 2.01 -25.85 -8.09
N ALA A 253 2.40 -25.28 -6.95
CA ALA A 253 3.79 -24.92 -6.68
C ALA A 253 4.64 -26.13 -6.22
N PHE A 254 4.07 -27.01 -5.40
CA PHE A 254 4.80 -28.06 -4.67
C PHE A 254 4.26 -29.49 -4.89
N GLY A 255 3.17 -29.66 -5.63
CA GLY A 255 2.50 -30.96 -5.84
C GLY A 255 1.70 -31.47 -4.65
N SER A 256 1.60 -30.71 -3.55
CA SER A 256 0.90 -31.07 -2.32
C SER A 256 0.50 -29.83 -1.50
N GLU A 257 -0.43 -30.02 -0.56
CA GLU A 257 -0.86 -29.00 0.41
C GLU A 257 -0.07 -29.07 1.73
N ASP A 258 0.81 -30.07 1.90
CA ASP A 258 1.61 -30.26 3.13
C ASP A 258 2.43 -29.01 3.50
N VAL A 259 2.90 -28.29 2.48
CA VAL A 259 3.64 -27.03 2.69
C VAL A 259 2.71 -25.93 3.20
N LEU A 260 1.46 -25.86 2.73
CA LEU A 260 0.46 -24.94 3.26
C LEU A 260 0.20 -25.24 4.73
N HIS A 261 -0.09 -26.50 5.07
CA HIS A 261 -0.33 -26.95 6.45
C HIS A 261 0.85 -26.70 7.39
N LYS A 262 2.08 -26.86 6.89
CA LYS A 262 3.30 -26.66 7.68
C LYS A 262 3.55 -25.20 8.03
N PHE A 263 3.31 -24.28 7.09
CA PHE A 263 3.68 -22.87 7.26
C PHE A 263 2.52 -21.98 7.70
N GLY A 264 1.30 -22.34 7.30
CA GLY A 264 0.10 -21.52 7.42
C GLY A 264 0.24 -20.14 6.75
N VAL A 265 -0.87 -19.43 6.67
CA VAL A 265 -0.97 -18.12 6.06
C VAL A 265 -1.50 -17.13 7.07
N THR A 266 -0.73 -16.09 7.33
CA THR A 266 -1.19 -14.97 8.16
C THR A 266 -2.27 -14.23 7.38
N VAL A 267 -3.41 -13.95 8.02
CA VAL A 267 -4.49 -13.16 7.43
C VAL A 267 -4.56 -11.81 8.12
N GLY A 268 -4.39 -10.76 7.35
CA GLY A 268 -4.38 -9.37 7.82
C GLY A 268 -5.60 -8.61 7.34
N GLY A 269 -6.08 -7.69 8.16
CA GLY A 269 -7.03 -6.65 7.76
C GLY A 269 -6.96 -5.49 8.74
N ASP A 270 -7.86 -4.51 8.61
CA ASP A 270 -8.00 -3.55 9.69
C ASP A 270 -8.47 -4.21 11.00
N GLN A 271 -8.62 -3.43 12.08
CA GLN A 271 -9.02 -3.99 13.36
C GLN A 271 -10.38 -4.70 13.28
N LEU A 272 -11.32 -4.19 12.50
CA LEU A 272 -12.68 -4.70 12.41
C LEU A 272 -12.74 -5.93 11.50
N THR A 273 -12.10 -5.89 10.33
CA THR A 273 -11.89 -7.04 9.44
C THR A 273 -11.24 -8.19 10.19
N ARG A 274 -10.17 -7.94 10.93
CA ARG A 274 -9.48 -8.96 11.73
C ARG A 274 -10.41 -9.64 12.73
N VAL A 275 -11.23 -8.86 13.45
CA VAL A 275 -12.21 -9.40 14.40
C VAL A 275 -13.26 -10.26 13.68
N ARG A 276 -13.83 -9.76 12.58
CA ARG A 276 -14.87 -10.45 11.82
C ARG A 276 -14.39 -11.77 11.23
N LEU A 277 -13.18 -11.79 10.66
CA LEU A 277 -12.60 -13.00 10.10
C LEU A 277 -12.21 -14.02 11.18
N GLU A 278 -11.70 -13.58 12.33
CA GLU A 278 -11.44 -14.49 13.46
C GLU A 278 -12.74 -15.07 14.04
N GLU A 279 -13.80 -14.26 14.16
CA GLU A 279 -15.13 -14.73 14.55
C GLU A 279 -15.66 -15.77 13.56
N ALA A 280 -15.52 -15.52 12.25
CA ALA A 280 -15.91 -16.48 11.21
C ALA A 280 -15.14 -17.81 11.32
N LYS A 281 -13.86 -17.77 11.71
CA LYS A 281 -13.11 -19.00 12.02
C LYS A 281 -13.67 -19.72 13.24
N ASN A 282 -13.97 -18.97 14.31
CA ASN A 282 -14.51 -19.54 15.53
C ASN A 282 -15.88 -20.23 15.30
N LEU A 283 -16.70 -19.72 14.38
CA LEU A 283 -17.97 -20.37 13.99
C LEU A 283 -17.76 -21.79 13.44
N ARG A 284 -16.58 -22.07 12.88
CA ARG A 284 -16.23 -23.40 12.36
C ARG A 284 -15.21 -24.15 13.20
N ALA A 285 -14.93 -23.73 14.43
CA ALA A 285 -13.93 -24.38 15.29
C ALA A 285 -14.17 -25.88 15.53
N LEU A 286 -15.44 -26.33 15.47
CA LEU A 286 -15.82 -27.74 15.64
C LEU A 286 -16.05 -28.49 14.32
N ALA A 287 -15.68 -27.90 13.18
CA ALA A 287 -15.80 -28.59 11.90
C ALA A 287 -14.91 -29.85 11.84
N THR A 288 -15.30 -30.82 11.03
CA THR A 288 -14.69 -32.16 11.03
C THR A 288 -13.29 -32.20 10.44
N THR A 289 -12.94 -31.29 9.53
CA THR A 289 -11.62 -31.27 8.85
C THR A 289 -10.84 -29.99 9.16
N PRO A 290 -9.49 -30.05 9.23
CA PRO A 290 -8.62 -28.88 9.41
C PRO A 290 -8.95 -27.70 8.48
N ASN A 291 -9.13 -27.96 7.18
CA ASN A 291 -9.42 -26.93 6.19
C ASN A 291 -10.78 -26.26 6.46
N LYS A 292 -11.80 -27.03 6.89
CA LYS A 292 -13.10 -26.44 7.28
C LYS A 292 -13.03 -25.64 8.59
N ARG A 293 -12.06 -25.94 9.46
CA ARG A 293 -11.74 -25.14 10.66
C ARG A 293 -10.82 -23.95 10.35
N PHE A 294 -10.44 -23.77 9.09
CA PHE A 294 -9.49 -22.75 8.63
C PHE A 294 -8.14 -22.82 9.39
N GLU A 295 -7.63 -24.02 9.67
CA GLU A 295 -6.40 -24.20 10.44
C GLU A 295 -5.18 -23.55 9.76
N ASP A 296 -5.16 -23.54 8.42
CA ASP A 296 -4.08 -22.97 7.64
C ASP A 296 -4.11 -21.43 7.66
N LEU A 297 -5.26 -20.83 7.92
CA LEU A 297 -5.43 -19.38 8.06
C LEU A 297 -5.17 -18.94 9.51
N HIS A 298 -3.90 -18.69 9.82
CA HIS A 298 -3.47 -18.21 11.14
C HIS A 298 -2.08 -17.54 11.12
N PRO A 299 -1.82 -16.55 11.99
CA PRO A 299 -2.78 -15.81 12.82
C PRO A 299 -3.58 -14.78 12.02
N PHE A 300 -4.69 -14.33 12.62
CA PHE A 300 -5.40 -13.13 12.17
C PHE A 300 -4.76 -11.91 12.82
N VAL A 301 -4.19 -11.01 12.02
CA VAL A 301 -3.39 -9.87 12.50
C VAL A 301 -4.02 -8.55 12.09
N ILE A 302 -3.75 -7.52 12.89
CA ILE A 302 -4.15 -6.14 12.58
C ILE A 302 -3.10 -5.53 11.67
N GLU A 303 -3.50 -5.11 10.48
CA GLU A 303 -2.68 -4.27 9.62
C GLU A 303 -2.67 -2.85 10.15
N LEU A 304 -1.47 -2.28 10.28
CA LEU A 304 -1.28 -0.96 10.87
C LEU A 304 -1.49 0.19 9.88
N TRP A 305 -2.08 -0.08 8.70
CA TRP A 305 -2.27 0.93 7.65
C TRP A 305 -3.20 2.08 8.10
N HIS A 306 -4.12 1.84 9.04
CA HIS A 306 -4.97 2.89 9.63
C HIS A 306 -4.42 3.46 10.94
N THR A 307 -3.50 2.77 11.61
CA THR A 307 -3.00 3.18 12.93
C THR A 307 -2.43 4.60 12.92
N LYS A 308 -1.74 4.99 11.84
CA LYS A 308 -1.22 6.36 11.70
C LYS A 308 -2.34 7.40 11.61
N GLN A 309 -3.43 7.09 10.89
CA GLN A 309 -4.60 7.97 10.77
C GLN A 309 -5.35 8.08 12.09
N ASP A 310 -5.58 6.96 12.78
CA ASP A 310 -6.28 6.94 14.06
C ASP A 310 -5.48 7.63 15.17
N PHE A 311 -4.15 7.45 15.18
CA PHE A 311 -3.28 8.18 16.10
C PHE A 311 -3.34 9.69 15.85
N LEU A 312 -3.27 10.11 14.58
CA LEU A 312 -3.42 11.51 14.20
C LEU A 312 -4.80 12.07 14.61
N GLU A 313 -5.87 11.30 14.45
CA GLU A 313 -7.21 11.70 14.92
C GLU A 313 -7.25 11.89 16.44
N LYS A 314 -6.59 11.01 17.21
CA LYS A 314 -6.44 11.19 18.68
C LYS A 314 -5.66 12.46 19.03
N CYS A 315 -4.56 12.75 18.31
CA CYS A 315 -3.82 14.00 18.51
C CYS A 315 -4.70 15.22 18.27
N PHE A 316 -5.49 15.25 17.20
CA PHE A 316 -6.40 16.37 16.93
C PHE A 316 -7.53 16.45 17.97
N LYS A 317 -8.10 15.32 18.40
CA LYS A 317 -9.09 15.33 19.50
C LYS A 317 -8.54 15.94 20.79
N ALA A 318 -7.25 15.71 21.08
CA ALA A 318 -6.61 16.23 22.29
C ALA A 318 -6.11 17.68 22.16
N LEU A 319 -5.57 18.06 20.98
CA LEU A 319 -4.78 19.28 20.81
C LEU A 319 -5.45 20.36 19.93
N TYR A 320 -6.58 20.03 19.28
CA TYR A 320 -7.26 20.91 18.33
C TYR A 320 -8.69 21.24 18.80
N SER A 321 -8.86 22.44 19.36
CA SER A 321 -10.16 22.98 19.76
C SER A 321 -10.33 24.42 19.29
N ALA A 322 -11.50 24.77 18.74
CA ALA A 322 -11.78 26.14 18.32
C ALA A 322 -11.73 27.15 19.48
N SER A 323 -12.01 26.70 20.70
CA SER A 323 -11.91 27.52 21.90
C SER A 323 -10.46 27.92 22.23
N SER A 324 -9.46 27.19 21.72
CA SER A 324 -8.05 27.44 22.00
C SER A 324 -7.38 28.43 21.03
N VAL A 325 -8.16 29.15 20.21
CA VAL A 325 -7.64 30.13 19.24
C VAL A 325 -6.78 31.23 19.87
N ARG A 326 -7.03 31.58 21.13
CA ARG A 326 -6.26 32.58 21.88
C ARG A 326 -5.19 31.95 22.80
N GLN A 327 -4.95 30.64 22.70
CA GLN A 327 -4.00 29.92 23.54
C GLN A 327 -2.76 29.54 22.71
N PRO A 328 -1.65 30.29 22.83
CA PRO A 328 -0.39 29.95 22.18
C PRO A 328 0.05 28.52 22.49
N GLY A 329 0.58 27.82 21.48
CA GLY A 329 1.04 26.44 21.62
C GLY A 329 0.01 25.37 21.26
N THR A 330 -1.27 25.72 21.04
CA THR A 330 -2.29 24.75 20.59
C THR A 330 -2.35 24.64 19.07
N LEU A 331 -2.80 23.49 18.54
CA LEU A 331 -2.92 23.30 17.09
C LEU A 331 -3.88 24.31 16.45
N TYR A 332 -4.96 24.68 17.14
CA TYR A 332 -5.92 25.64 16.60
C TYR A 332 -5.34 27.06 16.53
N TYR A 333 -4.55 27.46 17.53
CA TYR A 333 -3.82 28.74 17.50
C TYR A 333 -2.89 28.82 16.28
N PHE A 334 -2.05 27.80 16.07
CA PHE A 334 -1.15 27.76 14.92
C PHE A 334 -1.90 27.72 13.59
N LYS A 335 -3.02 26.99 13.52
CA LYS A 335 -3.85 26.94 12.31
C LYS A 335 -4.35 28.35 11.95
N SER A 336 -4.88 29.08 12.93
CA SER A 336 -5.41 30.43 12.73
C SER A 336 -4.32 31.41 12.31
N ASN A 337 -3.15 31.36 12.95
CA ASN A 337 -2.02 32.23 12.60
C ASN A 337 -1.45 31.93 11.20
N LEU A 338 -1.36 30.65 10.84
CA LEU A 338 -0.87 30.20 9.53
C LEU A 338 -1.96 30.19 8.45
N GLN A 339 -3.19 30.61 8.79
CA GLN A 339 -4.34 30.69 7.89
C GLN A 339 -4.64 29.38 7.13
N ARG A 340 -4.42 28.23 7.79
CA ARG A 340 -4.63 26.90 7.20
C ARG A 340 -6.11 26.51 7.18
N THR A 341 -6.81 26.79 6.08
CA THR A 341 -8.27 26.54 5.94
C THR A 341 -8.62 25.07 5.69
N ASP A 342 -7.67 24.29 5.16
CA ASP A 342 -7.76 22.85 4.87
C ASP A 342 -7.72 21.98 6.14
N ILE A 343 -7.36 22.56 7.29
CA ILE A 343 -7.33 21.89 8.59
C ILE A 343 -8.64 22.16 9.33
N ASN A 344 -9.50 21.15 9.38
CA ASN A 344 -10.84 21.25 9.97
C ASN A 344 -11.05 20.29 11.15
N GLY A 345 -10.04 19.50 11.52
CA GLY A 345 -10.10 18.49 12.59
C GLY A 345 -10.69 17.16 12.14
N LYS A 346 -11.24 17.06 10.92
CA LYS A 346 -11.76 15.81 10.34
C LYS A 346 -10.64 15.07 9.61
N VAL A 347 -9.74 14.46 10.38
CA VAL A 347 -8.53 13.79 9.87
C VAL A 347 -8.83 12.78 8.76
N LYS A 348 -9.88 11.95 8.89
CA LYS A 348 -10.23 10.93 7.88
C LYS A 348 -10.58 11.51 6.50
N GLY A 349 -11.12 12.74 6.45
CA GLY A 349 -11.46 13.42 5.21
C GLY A 349 -10.29 14.17 4.56
N GLY A 350 -9.13 14.25 5.23
CA GLY A 350 -8.00 15.07 4.78
C GLY A 350 -6.68 14.69 5.46
N PHE A 351 -6.34 13.40 5.50
CA PHE A 351 -5.22 12.88 6.30
C PHE A 351 -3.90 13.62 6.05
N LYS A 352 -3.53 13.82 4.78
CA LYS A 352 -2.27 14.46 4.39
C LYS A 352 -2.11 15.87 4.97
N ALA A 353 -3.13 16.71 4.81
CA ALA A 353 -3.13 18.08 5.31
C ALA A 353 -2.93 18.12 6.84
N HIS A 354 -3.69 17.30 7.56
CA HIS A 354 -3.63 17.22 9.02
C HIS A 354 -2.28 16.66 9.50
N HIS A 355 -1.73 15.67 8.81
CA HIS A 355 -0.43 15.07 9.12
C HIS A 355 0.70 16.09 8.93
N GLU A 356 0.75 16.75 7.79
CA GLU A 356 1.76 17.79 7.50
C GLU A 356 1.67 18.95 8.48
N PHE A 357 0.46 19.35 8.87
CA PHE A 357 0.25 20.40 9.85
C PHE A 357 0.76 20.01 11.24
N LEU A 358 0.43 18.81 11.73
CA LEU A 358 0.95 18.33 13.02
C LEU A 358 2.48 18.19 12.99
N TYR A 359 3.03 17.68 11.89
CA TYR A 359 4.47 17.55 11.70
C TYR A 359 5.15 18.93 11.74
N LEU A 360 4.63 19.91 10.99
CA LEU A 360 5.15 21.28 10.97
C LEU A 360 5.17 21.91 12.37
N VAL A 361 4.05 21.85 13.09
CA VAL A 361 3.97 22.42 14.44
C VAL A 361 4.91 21.67 15.40
N GLY A 362 4.95 20.34 15.33
CA GLY A 362 5.84 19.52 16.14
C GLY A 362 7.32 19.85 15.91
N THR A 363 7.74 19.93 14.65
CA THR A 363 9.10 20.32 14.27
C THR A 363 9.42 21.73 14.77
N ALA A 364 8.52 22.71 14.59
CA ALA A 364 8.73 24.07 15.07
C ALA A 364 8.91 24.13 16.59
N MET A 365 8.11 23.38 17.36
CA MET A 365 8.24 23.32 18.81
C MET A 365 9.56 22.68 19.25
N VAL A 366 10.01 21.62 18.57
CA VAL A 366 11.32 21.00 18.82
C VAL A 366 12.46 21.95 18.47
N THR A 367 12.36 22.67 17.35
CA THR A 367 13.34 23.67 16.93
C THR A 367 13.47 24.79 17.95
N GLU A 368 12.35 25.32 18.47
CA GLU A 368 12.36 26.33 19.53
C GLU A 368 13.11 25.83 20.79
N GLN A 369 12.90 24.58 21.17
CA GLN A 369 13.64 23.97 22.27
C GLN A 369 15.14 23.87 21.99
N PHE A 370 15.55 23.59 20.75
CA PHE A 370 16.96 23.64 20.38
C PHE A 370 17.54 25.05 20.45
N LEU A 371 16.82 26.06 19.95
CA LEU A 371 17.26 27.45 20.03
C LEU A 371 17.49 27.85 21.50
N GLN A 372 16.54 27.53 22.38
CA GLN A 372 16.67 27.77 23.81
C GLN A 372 17.84 27.01 24.44
N TYR A 373 17.98 25.71 24.12
CA TYR A 373 19.02 24.85 24.68
C TYR A 373 20.43 25.31 24.27
N PHE A 374 20.61 25.73 23.02
CA PHE A 374 21.90 26.21 22.50
C PHE A 374 22.10 27.72 22.63
N GLY A 375 21.12 28.46 23.16
CA GLY A 375 21.20 29.92 23.33
C GLY A 375 21.28 30.67 21.98
N MET A 376 20.53 30.21 20.98
CA MET A 376 20.42 30.84 19.67
C MET A 376 19.21 31.79 19.65
N GLU A 377 19.33 32.94 19.00
CA GLU A 377 18.22 33.91 18.86
C GLU A 377 17.22 33.49 17.77
N ASN A 378 17.72 32.89 16.69
CA ASN A 378 16.92 32.41 15.57
C ASN A 378 17.64 31.24 14.87
N VAL A 379 16.99 30.65 13.86
CA VAL A 379 17.48 29.47 13.12
C VAL A 379 18.79 29.68 12.36
N GLU A 380 19.18 30.93 12.10
CA GLU A 380 20.43 31.31 11.42
C GLU A 380 21.55 31.70 12.40
N SER A 381 21.24 31.81 13.70
CA SER A 381 22.20 32.26 14.71
C SER A 381 23.22 31.19 15.04
N GLU A 382 24.40 31.60 15.49
CA GLU A 382 25.38 30.66 16.05
C GLU A 382 25.02 30.33 17.52
N PRO A 383 25.24 29.08 17.95
CA PRO A 383 24.99 28.65 19.33
C PRO A 383 25.95 29.29 20.34
N THR A 384 25.41 29.74 21.48
CA THR A 384 26.15 30.40 22.56
C THR A 384 26.26 29.57 23.85
N LYS A 385 25.47 28.50 23.97
CA LYS A 385 25.40 27.60 25.13
C LYS A 385 25.47 26.14 24.71
N ASN A 386 25.87 25.27 25.64
CA ASN A 386 25.83 23.80 25.50
C ASN A 386 26.48 23.26 24.22
N MET A 387 27.52 23.95 23.74
CA MET A 387 28.22 23.54 22.54
C MET A 387 28.87 22.16 22.72
N PRO A 388 28.71 21.25 21.75
CA PRO A 388 29.38 19.96 21.81
C PRO A 388 30.89 20.20 21.83
N ILE A 389 31.57 19.66 22.84
CA ILE A 389 33.02 19.74 22.95
C ILE A 389 33.60 18.94 21.78
N MET A 390 33.96 19.64 20.70
CA MET A 390 34.79 19.06 19.66
C MET A 390 36.17 18.80 20.27
N LYS A 391 36.38 17.60 20.83
CA LYS A 391 37.72 17.15 21.18
C LYS A 391 38.54 17.18 19.89
N LYS A 392 39.34 18.23 19.71
CA LYS A 392 40.36 18.30 18.66
C LYS A 392 41.24 17.06 18.83
N LYS A 393 41.01 16.02 18.04
CA LYS A 393 42.06 15.04 17.77
C LYS A 393 43.12 15.80 17.00
N SER A 394 44.14 16.28 17.70
CA SER A 394 45.38 16.71 17.07
C SER A 394 45.96 15.47 16.39
N PHE A 395 45.78 15.35 15.08
CA PHE A 395 46.66 14.52 14.28
C PHE A 395 48.03 15.20 14.34
N ARG A 396 48.91 14.67 15.18
CA ARG A 396 50.36 14.83 15.03
C ARG A 396 50.86 13.70 14.14
#